data_AF-A0AAU7JQ18-F1
#
_entry.id   AF-A0AAU7JQ18-F1
#
_cell.length_a   1.000
_cell.length_b   1.000
_cell.length_c   1.000
_cell.angle_alpha   90.00
_cell.angle_beta   90.00
_cell.angle_gamma   90.00
#
_symmetry.space_group_name_H-M   'P 1'
#
loop_
_entity.id
_entity.type
_entity.pdbx_description
1 polymer ?
#
loop_
_entity_poly.entity_id
_entity_poly.type
_entity_poly.pdbx_seq_one_letter_code
_entity_poly.pdbx_strand_id
1 'polypeptide(L)'
;MMCGSDSGQGDAAGADCSEVLHRVYEYLDGEMTRDDTEKIAHHLEACSPCLKQYDLDQAVKALVKRSCACEEAPVELRTQIMARITTIRFEASE
;
A
#
# COMPACT_ATOMS: atom_id res chain seq x y z
N MET A 1 10.26 21.22 -26.99
CA MET A 1 9.66 21.79 -25.78
C MET A 1 9.87 20.79 -24.66
N MET A 2 10.85 21.02 -23.79
CA MET A 2 11.01 20.28 -22.54
C MET A 2 10.64 21.25 -21.41
N CYS A 3 9.54 20.97 -20.74
CA CYS A 3 9.05 21.64 -19.55
C CYS A 3 8.64 20.49 -18.61
N GLY A 4 9.03 20.43 -17.34
CA GLY A 4 9.82 21.33 -16.52
C GLY A 4 10.43 20.54 -15.36
N SER A 5 11.43 21.14 -14.74
CA SER A 5 12.11 20.65 -13.56
C SER A 5 11.13 20.61 -12.38
N ASP A 6 10.80 19.40 -11.90
CA ASP A 6 10.07 19.23 -10.65
C ASP A 6 11.07 19.37 -9.51
N SER A 7 11.14 20.59 -8.96
CA SER A 7 11.92 20.89 -7.77
C SER A 7 11.22 20.27 -6.57
N GLY A 8 11.63 19.04 -6.24
CA GLY A 8 11.31 18.37 -4.97
C GLY A 8 11.85 19.21 -3.81
N GLN A 9 11.00 20.07 -3.27
CA GLN A 9 11.29 20.84 -2.07
C GLN A 9 10.64 20.10 -0.89
N GLY A 10 11.42 19.25 -0.24
CA GLY A 10 11.06 18.66 1.06
C GLY A 10 11.05 19.73 2.15
N ASP A 11 10.03 19.72 3.01
CA ASP A 11 10.18 19.30 4.41
C ASP A 11 8.91 19.55 5.21
N ALA A 12 8.37 18.47 5.79
CA ALA A 12 7.70 18.49 7.09
C ALA A 12 7.86 17.11 7.74
N ALA A 13 8.98 16.92 8.44
CA ALA A 13 9.39 15.77 9.25
C ALA A 13 10.01 14.54 8.56
N GLY A 14 11.02 14.76 7.71
CA GLY A 14 12.12 13.79 7.53
C GLY A 14 11.97 12.74 6.44
N ALA A 15 10.89 12.76 5.65
CA ALA A 15 10.74 11.90 4.46
C ALA A 15 10.68 12.75 3.18
N ASP A 16 11.45 12.35 2.18
CA ASP A 16 11.44 12.99 0.86
C ASP A 16 10.16 12.66 0.09
N CYS A 17 9.60 13.61 -0.66
CA CYS A 17 8.37 13.42 -1.43
C CYS A 17 8.51 12.25 -2.42
N SER A 18 9.71 12.10 -3.04
CA SER A 18 9.96 10.99 -3.97
C SER A 18 9.96 9.64 -3.27
N GLU A 19 10.51 9.56 -2.05
CA GLU A 19 10.51 8.33 -1.26
C GLU A 19 9.10 7.92 -0.86
N VAL A 20 8.30 8.89 -0.38
CA VAL A 20 6.90 8.67 0.02
C VAL A 20 6.08 8.16 -1.16
N LEU A 21 6.19 8.80 -2.33
CA LEU A 21 5.45 8.38 -3.53
C LEU A 21 5.94 7.01 -4.05
N HIS A 22 7.23 6.69 -3.92
CA HIS A 22 7.73 5.37 -4.30
C HIS A 22 7.16 4.25 -3.42
N ARG A 23 6.92 4.53 -2.14
CA ARG A 23 6.42 3.55 -1.15
C ARG A 23 4.92 3.66 -0.87
N VAL A 24 4.19 4.51 -1.59
CA VAL A 24 2.76 4.75 -1.36
C VAL A 24 1.91 3.49 -1.54
N TYR A 25 2.31 2.59 -2.44
CA TYR A 25 1.62 1.33 -2.67
C TYR A 25 1.76 0.36 -1.50
N GLU A 26 2.97 0.22 -0.95
CA GLU A 26 3.23 -0.55 0.28
C GLU A 26 2.38 -0.01 1.44
N TYR A 27 2.24 1.32 1.55
CA TYR A 27 1.42 1.97 2.57
C TYR A 27 -0.06 1.64 2.38
N LEU A 28 -0.55 1.74 1.14
CA LEU A 28 -1.93 1.41 0.78
C LEU A 28 -2.28 -0.08 0.98
N ASP A 29 -1.31 -0.98 0.84
CA ASP A 29 -1.48 -2.42 1.05
C ASP A 29 -1.22 -2.86 2.50
N GLY A 30 -0.66 -1.99 3.34
CA GLY A 30 -0.32 -2.30 4.73
C GLY A 30 0.91 -3.20 4.87
N GLU A 31 1.82 -3.17 3.89
CA GLU A 31 2.99 -4.06 3.79
C GLU A 31 4.26 -3.50 4.46
N MET A 32 4.11 -2.47 5.30
CA MET A 32 5.22 -1.77 5.93
C MET A 32 5.22 -1.89 7.45
N THR A 33 6.38 -1.57 8.04
CA THR A 33 6.52 -1.51 9.50
C THR A 33 5.67 -0.37 10.06
N ARG A 34 5.31 -0.47 11.35
CA ARG A 34 4.55 0.59 12.02
C ARG A 34 5.27 1.93 11.96
N ASP A 35 6.57 1.93 12.20
CA ASP A 35 7.39 3.15 12.19
C ASP A 35 7.40 3.82 10.80
N ASP A 36 7.47 3.04 9.72
CA ASP A 36 7.40 3.58 8.36
C ASP A 36 5.99 4.04 7.99
N THR A 37 4.96 3.37 8.49
CA THR A 37 3.56 3.78 8.33
C THR A 37 3.34 5.17 8.93
N GLU A 38 3.86 5.40 10.13
CA GLU A 38 3.75 6.69 10.83
C GLU A 38 4.48 7.81 10.09
N LYS A 39 5.69 7.54 9.55
CA LYS A 39 6.44 8.53 8.74
C LYS A 39 5.67 8.95 7.50
N ILE A 40 5.14 7.99 6.74
CA ILE A 40 4.39 8.27 5.51
C ILE A 40 3.09 9.00 5.84
N ALA A 41 2.37 8.56 6.88
CA ALA A 41 1.14 9.23 7.32
C ALA A 41 1.40 10.71 7.69
N HIS A 42 2.43 10.98 8.49
CA HIS A 42 2.81 12.35 8.86
C HIS A 42 3.15 13.19 7.62
N HIS A 43 3.89 12.62 6.66
CA HIS A 43 4.20 13.33 5.42
C HIS A 43 2.94 13.65 4.61
N LEU A 44 2.02 12.70 4.44
CA LEU A 44 0.77 12.92 3.71
C LEU A 44 -0.12 13.98 4.38
N GLU A 45 -0.12 14.05 5.72
CA GLU A 45 -0.82 15.11 6.47
C GLU A 45 -0.22 16.50 6.24
N ALA A 46 1.10 16.59 6.12
CA ALA A 46 1.80 17.86 5.97
C ALA A 46 2.01 18.29 4.49
N CYS A 47 1.91 17.37 3.54
CA CYS A 47 2.24 17.57 2.14
C CYS A 47 1.02 17.39 1.23
N SER A 48 0.30 18.50 0.97
CA SER A 48 -0.84 18.54 0.05
C SER A 48 -0.59 17.93 -1.34
N PRO A 49 0.55 18.15 -2.04
CA PRO A 49 0.76 17.53 -3.34
C PRO A 49 0.90 16.01 -3.27
N CYS A 50 1.56 15.46 -2.24
CA CYS A 50 1.65 14.00 -2.04
C CYS A 50 0.30 13.41 -1.66
N LEU A 51 -0.49 14.10 -0.82
CA LEU A 51 -1.86 13.69 -0.49
C LEU A 51 -2.74 13.56 -1.74
N LYS A 52 -2.62 14.51 -2.67
CA LYS A 52 -3.37 14.47 -3.93
C LYS A 52 -2.99 13.27 -4.81
N GLN A 53 -1.72 12.89 -4.84
CA GLN A 53 -1.28 11.68 -5.56
C GLN A 53 -1.78 10.41 -4.86
N TYR A 54 -1.68 10.36 -3.53
CA TYR A 54 -2.22 9.27 -2.72
C TYR A 54 -3.71 9.04 -2.97
N ASP A 55 -4.53 10.10 -3.01
CA ASP A 55 -5.97 10.00 -3.29
C ASP A 55 -6.24 9.42 -4.68
N LEU A 56 -5.42 9.77 -5.67
CA LEU A 56 -5.51 9.22 -7.02
C LEU A 56 -5.18 7.71 -7.02
N ASP A 57 -4.07 7.31 -6.39
CA ASP A 57 -3.67 5.90 -6.29
C ASP A 57 -4.73 5.07 -5.55
N GLN A 58 -5.32 5.62 -4.49
CA GLN A 58 -6.44 4.99 -3.77
C GLN A 58 -7.67 4.81 -4.68
N ALA A 59 -8.03 5.82 -5.48
CA ALA A 59 -9.12 5.73 -6.43
C ALA A 59 -8.85 4.68 -7.53
N VAL A 60 -7.60 4.57 -8.00
CA VAL A 60 -7.17 3.54 -8.95
C VAL A 60 -7.31 2.15 -8.34
N LYS A 61 -6.82 1.93 -7.10
CA LYS A 61 -7.01 0.65 -6.40
C LYS A 61 -8.49 0.30 -6.23
N ALA A 62 -9.32 1.26 -5.87
CA ALA A 62 -10.76 1.05 -5.75
C ALA A 62 -11.41 0.67 -7.10
N LEU A 63 -10.97 1.29 -8.19
CA LEU A 63 -11.36 0.95 -9.57
C LEU A 63 -10.94 -0.48 -9.96
N VAL A 64 -9.71 -0.89 -9.68
CA VAL A 64 -9.26 -2.25 -9.97
C VAL A 64 -10.08 -3.25 -9.15
N LYS A 65 -10.22 -3.02 -7.85
CA LYS A 65 -10.99 -3.89 -6.95
C LYS A 65 -12.42 -4.10 -7.41
N ARG A 66 -13.14 -3.03 -7.78
CA ARG A 66 -14.54 -3.15 -8.26
C ARG A 66 -14.63 -3.91 -9.59
N SER A 67 -13.62 -3.79 -10.44
CA SER A 67 -13.59 -4.43 -11.77
C SER A 67 -13.25 -5.91 -11.68
N CYS A 68 -12.48 -6.32 -10.66
CA CYS A 68 -12.11 -7.70 -10.40
C CYS A 68 -13.04 -8.40 -9.37
N ALA A 69 -13.97 -7.69 -8.74
CA ALA A 69 -14.86 -8.24 -7.71
C ALA A 69 -15.88 -9.28 -8.23
N CYS A 70 -15.94 -9.52 -9.54
CA CYS A 70 -16.83 -10.50 -10.16
C CYS A 70 -16.25 -11.94 -10.20
N GLU A 71 -14.99 -12.14 -9.80
CA GLU A 71 -14.37 -13.46 -9.76
C GLU A 71 -14.20 -13.92 -8.30
N GLU A 72 -15.12 -14.75 -7.82
CA GLU A 72 -14.94 -15.43 -6.54
C GLU A 72 -13.84 -16.49 -6.64
N ALA A 73 -12.97 -16.54 -5.63
CA ALA A 73 -11.95 -17.59 -5.55
C ALA A 73 -12.62 -18.97 -5.44
N PRO A 74 -12.15 -20.00 -6.18
CA PRO A 74 -12.71 -21.34 -6.11
C PRO A 74 -12.74 -21.90 -4.67
N VAL A 75 -13.84 -22.58 -4.31
CA VAL A 75 -14.04 -23.14 -2.96
C VAL A 75 -12.96 -24.17 -2.61
N GLU A 76 -12.45 -24.87 -3.62
CA GLU A 76 -11.38 -25.85 -3.51
C GLU A 76 -10.08 -25.18 -3.04
N LEU A 77 -9.78 -23.98 -3.55
CA LEU A 77 -8.61 -23.21 -3.15
C LEU A 77 -8.70 -22.81 -1.68
N ARG A 78 -9.86 -22.30 -1.26
CA ARG A 78 -10.12 -21.97 0.16
C ARG A 78 -9.93 -23.20 1.05
N THR A 79 -10.48 -24.34 0.65
CA THR A 79 -10.41 -25.59 1.41
C THR A 79 -8.96 -26.05 1.57
N GLN A 80 -8.17 -26.00 0.48
CA GLN A 80 -6.75 -26.36 0.50
C GLN A 80 -5.92 -25.42 1.39
N ILE A 81 -6.14 -24.11 1.30
CA ILE A 81 -5.44 -23.12 2.14
C ILE A 81 -5.70 -23.38 3.62
N MET A 82 -6.97 -23.56 4.01
CA MET A 82 -7.35 -23.79 5.41
C MET A 82 -6.81 -25.11 5.95
N ALA A 83 -6.78 -26.16 5.12
CA ALA A 83 -6.18 -27.44 5.49
C ALA A 83 -4.68 -27.29 5.77
N ARG A 84 -3.93 -26.63 4.87
CA ARG A 84 -2.48 -26.40 5.04
C ARG A 84 -2.15 -25.55 6.27
N ILE A 85 -2.89 -24.46 6.50
CA ILE A 85 -2.70 -23.62 7.69
C ILE A 85 -2.92 -24.43 8.97
N THR A 86 -3.96 -25.28 9.00
CA THR A 86 -4.26 -26.14 10.13
C THR A 86 -3.12 -27.14 10.39
N THR A 87 -2.62 -27.83 9.37
CA THR A 87 -1.50 -28.78 9.50
C THR A 87 -0.23 -28.13 10.05
N ILE A 88 0.17 -26.98 9.49
CA ILE A 88 1.39 -26.27 9.94
C ILE A 88 1.29 -25.87 11.42
N ARG A 89 0.09 -25.50 11.89
CA ARG A 89 -0.12 -25.14 13.30
C ARG A 89 0.04 -26.34 14.25
N PHE A 90 -0.28 -27.55 13.81
CA PHE A 90 -0.05 -28.75 14.62
C PHE A 90 1.45 -29.03 14.77
N GLU A 91 2.21 -28.97 13.68
CA GLU A 91 3.67 -29.22 13.70
C GLU A 91 4.45 -28.16 14.50
N ALA A 92 3.97 -26.91 14.55
CA ALA A 92 4.60 -25.85 15.33
C ALA A 92 4.28 -25.90 16.85
N SER A 93 3.37 -26.79 17.26
CA SER A 93 2.95 -26.96 18.66
C SER A 93 3.59 -28.16 19.35
N GLU A 94 4.45 -28.91 18.64
CA GLU A 94 5.22 -30.06 19.14
C GLU A 94 6.69 -29.72 19.40
#